data_AF-A0A382WF18-F1
#
_entry.id   AF-A0A382WF18-F1
#
_cell.length_a   1.000
_cell.length_b   1.000
_cell.length_c   1.000
_cell.angle_alpha   90.00
_cell.angle_beta   90.00
_cell.angle_gamma   90.00
#
_symmetry.space_group_name_H-M   'P 1'
#
loop_
_entity.id
_entity.type
_entity.pdbx_description
1 polymer ?
#
loop_
_entity_poly.entity_id
_entity_poly.type
_entity_poly.pdbx_seq_one_letter_code
_entity_poly.pdbx_strand_id
1 'polypeptide(L)'
;VFAVVPGPGVLNTTAALSTSLAANVPVFCITGQIPSGHIGRGYGQLHEIPDQLSVLRGLTKWAERIDHATEAPGKVAEAFKQLHTGRPQPVAVEMPLDQLAKTCNVVLPDLAVDYPRPPLDEDAVAAAVKLLAGAKSPMIFVGGGALACGEAVQNLAEILQAPVISNRTGKGILSSRHYLSLSQYAGHRLWPMADVVLAVGSRLQQPRMNWGTDDGLKIIHVDIDPVEIQRIGGADVEIVGDARDVVPALEAALGGLAPKRQSRKDEMTVLNNEVHA
;
A
#
# COMPACT_ATOMS: atom_id res chain seq x y z
N VAL A 1 6.62 -8.37 -13.73
CA VAL A 1 7.28 -7.67 -14.86
C VAL A 1 6.54 -8.04 -16.13
N PHE A 2 6.28 -7.10 -17.03
CA PHE A 2 5.78 -7.39 -18.38
C PHE A 2 6.53 -6.54 -19.40
N ALA A 3 6.60 -7.03 -20.64
CA ALA A 3 7.23 -6.32 -21.75
C ALA A 3 6.20 -6.03 -22.85
N VAL A 4 6.31 -4.87 -23.49
CA VAL A 4 5.38 -4.45 -24.55
C VAL A 4 6.07 -3.56 -25.60
N VAL A 5 5.59 -3.58 -26.84
CA VAL A 5 6.06 -2.71 -27.93
C VAL A 5 5.67 -1.23 -27.69
N PRO A 6 6.40 -0.24 -28.24
CA PRO A 6 6.09 1.18 -28.07
C PRO A 6 4.72 1.59 -28.65
N GLY A 7 4.35 2.84 -28.37
CA GLY A 7 3.18 3.50 -28.95
C GLY A 7 1.89 2.75 -28.61
N PRO A 8 1.16 2.21 -29.60
CA PRO A 8 -0.10 1.49 -29.35
C PRO A 8 0.03 0.33 -28.34
N GLY A 9 1.17 -0.36 -28.30
CA GLY A 9 1.39 -1.45 -27.35
C GLY A 9 1.35 -0.95 -25.91
N VAL A 10 2.17 0.05 -25.59
CA VAL A 10 2.15 0.72 -24.28
C VAL A 10 0.76 1.26 -23.96
N LEU A 11 0.10 1.93 -24.92
CA LEU A 11 -1.24 2.49 -24.72
C LEU A 11 -2.27 1.42 -24.33
N ASN A 12 -2.22 0.23 -24.91
CA ASN A 12 -3.09 -0.89 -24.54
C ASN A 12 -2.87 -1.37 -23.09
N THR A 13 -1.70 -1.12 -22.49
CA THR A 13 -1.39 -1.51 -21.11
C THR A 13 -1.74 -0.43 -20.08
N THR A 14 -2.10 0.78 -20.51
CA THR A 14 -2.35 1.92 -19.62
C THR A 14 -3.50 1.68 -18.64
N ALA A 15 -4.53 0.93 -19.03
CA ALA A 15 -5.61 0.52 -18.12
C ALA A 15 -5.10 -0.34 -16.95
N ALA A 16 -4.16 -1.27 -17.24
CA ALA A 16 -3.54 -2.11 -16.22
C ALA A 16 -2.59 -1.30 -15.32
N LEU A 17 -1.82 -0.38 -15.89
CA LEU A 17 -0.94 0.53 -15.13
C LEU A 17 -1.75 1.45 -14.21
N SER A 18 -2.83 2.05 -14.72
CA SER A 18 -3.76 2.88 -13.93
C SER A 18 -4.35 2.11 -12.74
N THR A 19 -4.83 0.89 -12.99
CA THR A 19 -5.36 0.03 -11.93
C THR A 19 -4.29 -0.31 -10.89
N SER A 20 -3.08 -0.64 -11.35
CA SER A 20 -1.96 -0.97 -10.48
C SER A 20 -1.54 0.23 -9.61
N LEU A 21 -1.52 1.44 -10.18
CA LEU A 21 -1.21 2.67 -9.46
C LEU A 21 -2.24 2.96 -8.37
N ALA A 22 -3.53 2.85 -8.70
CA ALA A 22 -4.62 3.07 -7.76
C ALA A 22 -4.62 2.04 -6.61
N ALA A 23 -4.31 0.78 -6.93
CA ALA A 23 -4.32 -0.35 -6.01
C ALA A 23 -3.00 -0.59 -5.28
N ASN A 24 -1.96 0.24 -5.51
CA ASN A 24 -0.62 0.05 -4.94
C ASN A 24 0.02 -1.31 -5.28
N VAL A 25 -0.18 -1.78 -6.52
CA VAL A 25 0.37 -3.06 -6.98
C VAL A 25 1.70 -2.81 -7.70
N PRO A 26 2.80 -3.46 -7.26
CA PRO A 26 4.09 -3.31 -7.90
C PRO A 26 4.13 -4.08 -9.23
N VAL A 27 4.05 -3.34 -10.34
CA VAL A 27 4.19 -3.89 -11.70
C VAL A 27 5.28 -3.13 -12.45
N PHE A 28 6.19 -3.85 -13.09
CA PHE A 28 7.23 -3.26 -13.93
C PHE A 28 6.86 -3.40 -15.41
N CYS A 29 6.60 -2.26 -16.07
CA CYS A 29 6.49 -2.15 -17.53
C CYS A 29 7.86 -1.93 -18.16
N ILE A 30 8.27 -2.82 -19.06
CA ILE A 30 9.46 -2.63 -19.90
C ILE A 30 8.98 -2.46 -21.33
N THR A 31 9.42 -1.39 -21.99
CA THR A 31 8.98 -1.12 -23.36
C THR A 31 10.08 -0.60 -24.26
N GLY A 32 9.92 -0.83 -25.57
CA GLY A 32 10.76 -0.17 -26.56
C GLY A 32 10.37 1.30 -26.75
N GLN A 33 11.11 1.96 -27.62
CA GLN A 33 10.83 3.30 -28.13
C GLN A 33 11.31 3.35 -29.60
N ILE A 34 10.79 4.32 -30.38
CA ILE A 34 11.33 4.60 -31.71
C ILE A 34 12.84 4.92 -31.65
N PRO A 35 13.59 4.84 -32.77
CA PRO A 35 15.02 5.15 -32.77
C PRO A 35 15.31 6.51 -32.13
N SER A 36 16.35 6.57 -31.31
CA SER A 36 16.68 7.69 -30.42
C SER A 36 16.72 9.05 -31.15
N GLY A 37 17.31 9.10 -32.35
CA GLY A 37 17.38 10.31 -33.17
C GLY A 37 16.05 10.81 -33.73
N HIS A 38 14.99 9.99 -33.68
CA HIS A 38 13.66 10.32 -34.20
C HIS A 38 12.69 10.76 -33.09
N ILE A 39 13.02 10.54 -31.82
CA ILE A 39 12.17 10.90 -30.69
C ILE A 39 11.88 12.41 -30.72
N GLY A 40 10.59 12.76 -30.71
CA GLY A 40 10.14 14.16 -30.70
C GLY A 40 10.32 14.90 -32.03
N ARG A 41 10.66 14.21 -33.13
CA ARG A 41 10.84 14.83 -34.45
C ARG A 41 9.55 14.90 -35.26
N GLY A 42 8.54 14.09 -34.95
CA GLY A 42 7.25 14.11 -35.65
C GLY A 42 7.35 13.54 -37.06
N TYR A 43 8.18 12.52 -37.28
CA TYR A 43 8.39 11.92 -38.59
C TYR A 43 7.28 10.94 -38.99
N GLY A 44 6.36 10.62 -38.08
CA GLY A 44 5.31 9.63 -38.32
C GLY A 44 5.86 8.20 -38.36
N GLN A 45 6.87 7.90 -37.55
CA GLN A 45 7.43 6.55 -37.46
C GLN A 45 6.37 5.56 -36.99
N LEU A 46 6.53 4.29 -37.37
CA LEU A 46 5.69 3.22 -36.83
C LEU A 46 5.80 3.20 -35.30
N HIS A 47 4.65 3.31 -34.62
CA HIS A 47 4.52 3.41 -33.16
C HIS A 47 5.03 4.72 -32.52
N GLU A 48 5.31 5.77 -33.30
CA GLU A 48 5.56 7.10 -32.75
C GLU A 48 4.30 7.66 -32.09
N ILE A 49 4.44 8.11 -30.84
CA ILE A 49 3.45 8.94 -30.15
C ILE A 49 4.16 10.20 -29.62
N PRO A 50 3.44 11.32 -29.38
CA PRO A 50 4.07 12.60 -29.07
C PRO A 50 5.07 12.55 -27.92
N ASP A 51 4.71 11.86 -26.83
CA ASP A 51 5.60 11.64 -25.69
C ASP A 51 5.17 10.39 -24.88
N GLN A 52 5.77 9.24 -25.20
CA GLN A 52 5.51 7.99 -24.48
C GLN A 52 5.95 8.03 -23.02
N LEU A 53 7.10 8.66 -22.74
CA LEU A 53 7.66 8.70 -21.39
C LEU A 53 6.76 9.51 -20.45
N SER A 54 6.19 10.62 -20.92
CA SER A 54 5.22 11.40 -20.15
C SER A 54 3.94 10.62 -19.85
N VAL A 55 3.44 9.80 -20.79
CA VAL A 55 2.30 8.89 -20.53
C VAL A 55 2.65 7.89 -19.43
N LEU A 56 3.83 7.28 -19.49
CA LEU A 56 4.29 6.34 -18.46
C LEU A 56 4.44 7.03 -17.09
N ARG A 57 5.05 8.21 -17.02
CA ARG A 57 5.20 8.99 -15.79
C ARG A 57 3.85 9.36 -15.15
N GLY A 58 2.81 9.59 -15.96
CA GLY A 58 1.46 9.85 -15.45
C GLY A 58 0.76 8.63 -14.84
N LEU A 59 1.23 7.42 -15.14
CA LEU A 59 0.59 6.15 -14.75
C LEU A 59 1.48 5.24 -13.91
N THR A 60 2.64 5.74 -13.48
CA THR A 60 3.61 5.00 -12.67
C THR A 60 4.21 5.90 -11.60
N LYS A 61 4.69 5.30 -10.50
CA LYS A 61 5.46 6.00 -9.46
C LYS A 61 6.77 6.55 -10.01
N TRP A 62 7.37 5.81 -10.92
CA TRP A 62 8.65 6.14 -11.52
C TRP A 62 8.71 5.61 -12.94
N ALA A 63 9.14 6.45 -13.88
CA ALA A 63 9.40 6.04 -15.24
C ALA A 63 10.59 6.81 -15.83
N GLU A 64 11.47 6.07 -16.48
CA GLU A 64 12.69 6.60 -17.09
C GLU A 64 12.96 5.99 -18.47
N ARG A 65 13.73 6.70 -19.28
CA ARG A 65 14.26 6.19 -20.54
C ARG A 65 15.73 5.80 -20.38
N ILE A 66 16.11 4.67 -20.95
CA ILE A 66 17.50 4.28 -21.16
C ILE A 66 17.96 4.91 -22.49
N ASP A 67 18.63 6.06 -22.42
CA ASP A 67 19.08 6.80 -23.62
C ASP A 67 20.37 6.19 -24.20
N HIS A 68 21.15 5.49 -23.38
CA HIS A 68 22.33 4.73 -23.78
C HIS A 68 22.31 3.30 -23.21
N ALA A 69 22.72 2.32 -24.02
CA ALA A 69 22.76 0.91 -23.61
C ALA A 69 23.55 0.65 -22.30
N THR A 70 24.56 1.47 -22.02
CA THR A 70 25.37 1.40 -20.79
C THR A 70 24.61 1.75 -19.51
N GLU A 71 23.48 2.46 -19.62
CA GLU A 71 22.66 2.86 -18.47
C GLU A 71 21.67 1.78 -18.03
N ALA A 72 21.43 0.78 -18.89
CA ALA A 72 20.40 -0.22 -18.68
C ALA A 72 20.51 -0.93 -17.32
N PRO A 73 21.69 -1.42 -16.86
CA PRO A 73 21.79 -2.09 -15.57
C PRO A 73 21.38 -1.18 -14.40
N GLY A 74 21.84 0.08 -14.41
CA GLY A 74 21.54 1.05 -13.34
C GLY A 74 20.07 1.45 -13.30
N LYS A 75 19.47 1.76 -14.45
CA LYS A 75 18.04 2.15 -14.53
C LYS A 75 17.11 0.99 -14.20
N VAL A 76 17.46 -0.24 -14.58
CA VAL A 76 16.69 -1.44 -14.19
C VAL A 76 16.81 -1.71 -12.69
N ALA A 77 18.01 -1.60 -12.10
CA ALA A 77 18.19 -1.75 -10.66
C ALA A 77 17.40 -0.69 -9.87
N GLU A 78 17.42 0.56 -10.33
CA GLU A 78 16.60 1.63 -9.72
C GLU A 78 15.10 1.34 -9.85
N ALA A 79 14.63 0.83 -11.00
CA ALA A 79 13.23 0.40 -11.14
C ALA A 79 12.82 -0.63 -10.09
N PHE A 80 13.68 -1.63 -9.83
CA PHE A 80 13.45 -2.61 -8.77
C PHE A 80 13.46 -1.99 -7.37
N LYS A 81 14.34 -1.02 -7.11
CA LYS A 81 14.31 -0.23 -5.87
C LYS A 81 13.00 0.54 -5.71
N GLN A 82 12.53 1.20 -6.76
CA GLN A 82 11.28 1.96 -6.74
C GLN A 82 10.05 1.07 -6.50
N LEU A 83 10.05 -0.17 -7.00
CA LEU A 83 8.98 -1.15 -6.77
C LEU A 83 8.85 -1.57 -5.30
N HIS A 84 9.97 -1.64 -4.57
CA HIS A 84 10.02 -2.25 -3.23
C HIS A 84 10.25 -1.25 -2.08
N THR A 85 10.65 -0.02 -2.37
CA THR A 85 10.85 1.02 -1.35
C THR A 85 9.61 1.87 -1.15
N GLY A 86 9.32 2.22 0.12
CA GLY A 86 8.15 3.02 0.46
C GLY A 86 6.86 2.37 -0.03
N ARG A 87 5.97 3.16 -0.62
CA ARG A 87 4.71 2.66 -1.16
C ARG A 87 4.92 1.88 -2.47
N PRO A 88 4.51 0.60 -2.55
CA PRO A 88 4.58 -0.19 -3.78
C PRO A 88 3.61 0.34 -4.83
N GLN A 89 4.10 0.61 -6.03
CA GLN A 89 3.34 1.16 -7.15
C GLN A 89 4.02 0.75 -8.47
N PRO A 90 3.33 0.82 -9.62
CA PRO A 90 3.93 0.43 -10.88
C PRO A 90 5.08 1.36 -11.26
N VAL A 91 6.06 0.82 -11.99
CA VAL A 91 7.22 1.54 -12.54
C VAL A 91 7.36 1.20 -14.02
N ALA A 92 8.02 2.06 -14.79
CA ALA A 92 8.29 1.79 -16.19
C ALA A 92 9.71 2.15 -16.61
N VAL A 93 10.22 1.43 -17.61
CA VAL A 93 11.42 1.84 -18.35
C VAL A 93 11.15 1.70 -19.83
N GLU A 94 11.51 2.72 -20.60
CA GLU A 94 11.55 2.66 -22.06
C GLU A 94 12.98 2.67 -22.61
N MET A 95 13.22 2.04 -23.76
CA MET A 95 14.53 2.01 -24.41
C MET A 95 14.40 2.16 -25.93
N PRO A 96 15.10 3.12 -26.58
CA PRO A 96 15.10 3.27 -28.03
C PRO A 96 15.64 2.02 -28.73
N LEU A 97 15.02 1.64 -29.84
CA LEU A 97 15.35 0.44 -30.60
C LEU A 97 16.83 0.35 -30.99
N ASP A 98 17.41 1.46 -31.43
CA ASP A 98 18.82 1.55 -31.83
C ASP A 98 19.78 1.36 -30.64
N GLN A 99 19.36 1.71 -29.43
CA GLN A 99 20.14 1.46 -28.22
C GLN A 99 19.99 0.01 -27.77
N LEU A 100 18.77 -0.53 -27.85
CA LEU A 100 18.48 -1.92 -27.48
C LEU A 100 19.29 -2.91 -28.34
N ALA A 101 19.55 -2.57 -29.60
CA ALA A 101 20.33 -3.38 -30.52
C ALA A 101 21.87 -3.26 -30.33
N LYS A 102 22.36 -2.32 -29.51
CA LYS A 102 23.80 -2.11 -29.32
C LYS A 102 24.41 -3.13 -28.37
N THR A 103 25.63 -3.56 -28.71
CA THR A 103 26.52 -4.28 -27.79
C THR A 103 27.47 -3.29 -27.13
N CYS A 104 27.60 -3.35 -25.80
CA CYS A 104 28.56 -2.57 -25.04
C CYS A 104 29.01 -3.32 -23.80
N ASN A 105 30.16 -2.95 -23.25
CA ASN A 105 30.60 -3.44 -21.95
C ASN A 105 29.84 -2.69 -20.86
N VAL A 106 29.34 -3.42 -19.87
CA VAL A 106 28.60 -2.85 -18.74
C VAL A 106 29.10 -3.41 -17.42
N VAL A 107 28.93 -2.62 -16.37
CA VAL A 107 29.10 -3.07 -14.99
C VAL A 107 27.72 -3.29 -14.42
N LEU A 108 27.48 -4.49 -13.88
CA LEU A 108 26.23 -4.78 -13.18
C LEU A 108 26.30 -4.21 -11.77
N PRO A 109 25.26 -3.51 -11.29
CA PRO A 109 25.21 -3.05 -9.93
C PRO A 109 25.01 -4.23 -8.97
N ASP A 110 25.48 -4.08 -7.73
CA ASP A 110 25.11 -4.99 -6.67
C ASP A 110 23.60 -4.94 -6.45
N LEU A 111 22.95 -6.11 -6.48
CA LEU A 111 21.51 -6.19 -6.24
C LEU A 111 21.25 -6.03 -4.74
N ALA A 112 20.32 -5.14 -4.40
CA ALA A 112 19.88 -4.97 -3.02
C ALA A 112 19.22 -6.26 -2.52
N VAL A 113 19.73 -6.81 -1.41
CA VAL A 113 19.15 -7.98 -0.72
C VAL A 113 17.93 -7.57 0.10
N ASP A 114 17.91 -6.32 0.58
CA ASP A 114 16.78 -5.70 1.25
C ASP A 114 16.66 -4.23 0.83
N TYR A 115 15.45 -3.71 0.91
CA TYR A 115 15.14 -2.33 0.55
C TYR A 115 14.92 -1.51 1.82
N PRO A 116 15.45 -0.28 1.88
CA PRO A 116 15.33 0.55 3.08
C PRO A 116 13.86 0.81 3.42
N ARG A 117 13.54 0.64 4.70
CA ARG A 117 12.25 0.98 5.30
C ARG A 117 12.42 2.19 6.24
N PRO A 118 11.38 3.00 6.47
CA PRO A 118 11.44 4.05 7.49
C PRO A 118 11.80 3.46 8.85
N PRO A 119 12.66 4.13 9.65
CA PRO A 119 12.91 3.69 11.01
C PRO A 119 11.62 3.72 11.84
N LEU A 120 11.52 2.81 12.81
CA LEU A 120 10.38 2.77 13.72
C LEU A 120 10.39 4.00 14.63
N ASP A 121 9.27 4.72 14.68
CA ASP A 121 9.06 5.81 15.63
C ASP A 121 8.52 5.25 16.95
N GLU A 122 9.43 5.04 17.91
CA GLU A 122 9.09 4.46 19.22
C GLU A 122 8.16 5.36 20.04
N ASP A 123 8.27 6.69 19.92
CA ASP A 123 7.42 7.64 20.64
C ASP A 123 5.99 7.58 20.11
N ALA A 124 5.82 7.51 18.78
CA ALA A 124 4.51 7.36 18.16
C ALA A 124 3.87 5.99 18.49
N VAL A 125 4.67 4.92 18.53
CA VAL A 125 4.24 3.58 19.00
C VAL A 125 3.76 3.66 20.46
N ALA A 126 4.52 4.30 21.35
CA ALA A 126 4.14 4.45 22.76
C ALA A 126 2.84 5.26 22.92
N ALA A 127 2.67 6.34 22.14
CA ALA A 127 1.44 7.13 22.13
C ALA A 127 0.22 6.31 21.66
N ALA A 128 0.38 5.51 20.60
CA ALA A 128 -0.66 4.62 20.10
C ALA A 128 -1.04 3.55 21.14
N VAL A 129 -0.05 2.92 21.79
CA VAL A 129 -0.27 1.91 22.84
C VAL A 129 -1.06 2.50 24.00
N LYS A 130 -0.75 3.74 24.42
CA LYS A 130 -1.49 4.43 25.48
C LYS A 130 -2.96 4.62 25.14
N LEU A 131 -3.27 5.04 23.91
CA LEU A 131 -4.66 5.18 23.45
C LEU A 131 -5.37 3.83 23.38
N LEU A 132 -4.74 2.81 22.79
CA LEU A 132 -5.31 1.47 22.65
C LEU A 132 -5.56 0.78 23.99
N ALA A 133 -4.64 0.92 24.95
CA ALA A 133 -4.80 0.36 26.29
C ALA A 133 -5.99 0.99 27.03
N GLY A 134 -6.24 2.29 26.84
CA GLY A 134 -7.35 3.03 27.44
C GLY A 134 -8.69 2.93 26.70
N ALA A 135 -8.71 2.41 25.48
CA ALA A 135 -9.90 2.34 24.63
C ALA A 135 -10.97 1.41 25.22
N LYS A 136 -12.23 1.84 25.28
CA LYS A 136 -13.37 1.02 25.70
C LYS A 136 -13.94 0.21 24.53
N SER A 137 -13.96 0.79 23.34
CA SER A 137 -14.53 0.22 22.12
C SER A 137 -13.53 0.32 20.95
N PRO A 138 -12.34 -0.31 21.05
CA PRO A 138 -11.36 -0.24 19.99
C PRO A 138 -11.84 -1.00 18.74
N MET A 139 -11.43 -0.51 17.57
CA MET A 139 -11.64 -1.17 16.29
C MET A 139 -10.31 -1.20 15.51
N ILE A 140 -10.06 -2.28 14.78
CA ILE A 140 -8.90 -2.37 13.88
C ILE A 140 -9.42 -2.32 12.45
N PHE A 141 -8.83 -1.46 11.63
CA PHE A 141 -9.16 -1.34 10.21
C PHE A 141 -7.94 -1.63 9.35
N VAL A 142 -7.97 -2.72 8.59
CA VAL A 142 -6.83 -3.18 7.78
C VAL A 142 -7.05 -2.98 6.29
N GLY A 143 -6.00 -2.56 5.59
CA GLY A 143 -5.94 -2.48 4.14
C GLY A 143 -4.82 -3.35 3.57
N GLY A 144 -4.61 -3.26 2.26
CA GLY A 144 -3.59 -4.05 1.57
C GLY A 144 -2.16 -3.84 2.08
N GLY A 145 -1.86 -2.70 2.70
CA GLY A 145 -0.53 -2.45 3.29
C GLY A 145 -0.22 -3.34 4.51
N ALA A 146 -1.23 -4.00 5.09
CA ALA A 146 -1.08 -4.90 6.23
C ALA A 146 -1.08 -6.39 5.85
N LEU A 147 -1.00 -6.73 4.54
CA LEU A 147 -1.09 -8.11 4.04
C LEU A 147 -0.11 -9.08 4.70
N ALA A 148 1.10 -8.62 5.04
CA ALA A 148 2.14 -9.44 5.66
C ALA A 148 2.05 -9.50 7.20
N CYS A 149 0.98 -8.97 7.80
CA CYS A 149 0.85 -8.78 9.26
C CYS A 149 -0.25 -9.64 9.90
N GLY A 150 -0.73 -10.69 9.23
CA GLY A 150 -1.93 -11.45 9.66
C GLY A 150 -1.89 -11.96 11.10
N GLU A 151 -0.79 -12.58 11.52
CA GLU A 151 -0.61 -13.10 12.88
C GLU A 151 -0.61 -11.97 13.92
N ALA A 152 0.19 -10.92 13.71
CA ALA A 152 0.27 -9.80 14.64
C ALA A 152 -1.06 -9.02 14.74
N VAL A 153 -1.78 -8.86 13.63
CA VAL A 153 -3.12 -8.25 13.62
C VAL A 153 -4.10 -9.12 14.41
N GLN A 154 -4.04 -10.45 14.26
CA GLN A 154 -4.89 -11.35 15.05
C GLN A 154 -4.59 -11.24 16.54
N ASN A 155 -3.32 -11.26 16.94
CA ASN A 155 -2.92 -11.14 18.33
C ASN A 155 -3.37 -9.81 18.95
N LEU A 156 -3.19 -8.69 18.24
CA LEU A 156 -3.72 -7.40 18.65
C LEU A 156 -5.24 -7.40 18.81
N ALA A 157 -5.96 -7.98 17.85
CA ALA A 157 -7.41 -8.08 17.91
C ALA A 157 -7.86 -8.88 19.13
N GLU A 158 -7.18 -9.99 19.45
CA GLU A 158 -7.48 -10.83 20.60
C GLU A 158 -7.17 -10.14 21.94
N ILE A 159 -6.03 -9.44 22.05
CA ILE A 159 -5.65 -8.65 23.24
C ILE A 159 -6.68 -7.55 23.51
N LEU A 160 -7.06 -6.82 22.45
CA LEU A 160 -7.98 -5.68 22.55
C LEU A 160 -9.46 -6.08 22.53
N GLN A 161 -9.76 -7.34 22.21
CA GLN A 161 -11.09 -7.79 21.83
C GLN A 161 -11.73 -6.83 20.81
N ALA A 162 -10.93 -6.38 19.85
CA ALA A 162 -11.30 -5.38 18.86
C ALA A 162 -11.79 -6.09 17.57
N PRO A 163 -12.97 -5.73 17.03
CA PRO A 163 -13.36 -6.17 15.71
C PRO A 163 -12.36 -5.67 14.66
N VAL A 164 -12.01 -6.55 13.72
CA VAL A 164 -11.15 -6.26 12.57
C VAL A 164 -12.02 -6.12 11.33
N ILE A 165 -11.99 -4.93 10.75
CA ILE A 165 -12.70 -4.60 9.51
C ILE A 165 -11.65 -4.51 8.42
N SER A 166 -11.82 -5.28 7.35
CA SER A 166 -10.93 -5.23 6.20
C SER A 166 -11.51 -4.40 5.07
N ASN A 167 -10.70 -3.54 4.46
CA ASN A 167 -10.99 -3.06 3.11
C ASN A 167 -10.91 -4.23 2.11
N ARG A 168 -11.38 -4.05 0.88
CA ARG A 168 -11.36 -5.08 -0.17
C ARG A 168 -9.98 -5.72 -0.35
N THR A 169 -8.91 -4.91 -0.29
CA THR A 169 -7.51 -5.36 -0.45
C THR A 169 -6.90 -5.96 0.82
N GLY A 170 -7.53 -5.78 1.99
CA GLY A 170 -7.09 -6.36 3.26
C GLY A 170 -7.82 -7.65 3.64
N LYS A 171 -8.79 -8.11 2.83
CA LYS A 171 -9.54 -9.33 3.11
C LYS A 171 -8.58 -10.52 3.20
N GLY A 172 -8.72 -11.31 4.25
CA GLY A 172 -7.90 -12.49 4.50
C GLY A 172 -6.69 -12.23 5.41
N ILE A 173 -6.39 -10.98 5.77
CA ILE A 173 -5.39 -10.66 6.82
C ILE A 173 -5.79 -11.32 8.14
N LEU A 174 -7.04 -11.11 8.57
CA LEU A 174 -7.69 -11.96 9.54
C LEU A 174 -8.61 -12.94 8.81
N SER A 175 -8.57 -14.22 9.21
CA SER A 175 -9.46 -15.23 8.67
C SER A 175 -10.92 -14.85 8.88
N SER A 176 -11.74 -14.96 7.84
CA SER A 176 -13.19 -14.68 7.93
C SER A 176 -13.96 -15.64 8.84
N ARG A 177 -13.30 -16.72 9.30
CA ARG A 177 -13.84 -17.66 10.30
C ARG A 177 -13.62 -17.16 11.73
N HIS A 178 -12.74 -16.19 11.93
CA HIS A 178 -12.46 -15.62 13.24
C HIS A 178 -13.63 -14.72 13.67
N TYR A 179 -14.08 -14.84 14.92
CA TYR A 179 -15.25 -14.11 15.41
C TYR A 179 -15.07 -12.59 15.42
N LEU A 180 -13.83 -12.09 15.52
CA LEU A 180 -13.52 -10.67 15.40
C LEU A 180 -13.43 -10.18 13.95
N SER A 181 -13.43 -11.06 12.94
CA SER A 181 -13.39 -10.65 11.54
C SER A 181 -14.78 -10.23 11.08
N LEU A 182 -15.00 -8.92 10.92
CA LEU A 182 -16.30 -8.38 10.53
C LEU A 182 -16.31 -7.82 9.12
N SER A 183 -17.49 -7.89 8.49
CA SER A 183 -17.73 -7.24 7.21
C SER A 183 -17.72 -5.70 7.36
N GLN A 184 -17.56 -4.99 6.25
CA GLN A 184 -17.66 -3.53 6.27
C GLN A 184 -19.04 -3.02 6.68
N TYR A 185 -20.10 -3.79 6.46
CA TYR A 185 -21.45 -3.41 6.90
C TYR A 185 -21.59 -3.50 8.42
N ALA A 186 -21.11 -4.60 9.02
CA ALA A 186 -21.03 -4.71 10.47
C ALA A 186 -20.10 -3.64 11.06
N GLY A 187 -18.96 -3.38 10.41
CA GLY A 187 -18.04 -2.29 10.74
C GLY A 187 -18.72 -0.92 10.78
N HIS A 188 -19.56 -0.61 9.78
CA HIS A 188 -20.32 0.63 9.74
C HIS A 188 -21.30 0.76 10.91
N ARG A 189 -21.99 -0.32 11.31
CA ARG A 189 -22.86 -0.33 12.51
C ARG A 189 -22.08 -0.08 13.81
N LEU A 190 -20.85 -0.56 13.89
CA LEU A 190 -19.98 -0.40 15.06
C LEU A 190 -19.22 0.94 15.08
N TRP A 191 -19.05 1.58 13.92
CA TRP A 191 -18.23 2.78 13.77
C TRP A 191 -18.63 3.93 14.71
N PRO A 192 -19.93 4.28 14.86
CA PRO A 192 -20.34 5.33 15.80
C PRO A 192 -20.11 5.00 17.28
N MET A 193 -19.85 3.74 17.61
CA MET A 193 -19.58 3.28 18.97
C MET A 193 -18.09 3.15 19.26
N ALA A 194 -17.23 3.30 18.25
CA ALA A 194 -15.79 3.17 18.39
C ALA A 194 -15.21 4.44 19.02
N ASP A 195 -14.32 4.28 20.00
CA ASP A 195 -13.59 5.40 20.61
C ASP A 195 -12.14 5.50 20.12
N VAL A 196 -11.55 4.38 19.70
CA VAL A 196 -10.23 4.33 19.05
C VAL A 196 -10.27 3.40 17.84
N VAL A 197 -9.81 3.87 16.68
CA VAL A 197 -9.58 3.06 15.48
C VAL A 197 -8.08 2.99 15.19
N LEU A 198 -7.55 1.77 15.13
CA LEU A 198 -6.22 1.47 14.60
C LEU A 198 -6.33 1.14 13.11
N ALA A 199 -5.94 2.09 12.26
CA ALA A 199 -5.86 1.89 10.83
C ALA A 199 -4.47 1.43 10.42
N VAL A 200 -4.37 0.27 9.77
CA VAL A 200 -3.08 -0.31 9.35
C VAL A 200 -3.07 -0.53 7.84
N GLY A 201 -2.15 0.15 7.15
CA GLY A 201 -1.95 0.00 5.70
C GLY A 201 -3.22 0.27 4.88
N SER A 202 -4.05 1.20 5.36
CA SER A 202 -5.37 1.53 4.84
C SER A 202 -5.52 3.04 4.71
N ARG A 203 -6.12 3.51 3.61
CA ARG A 203 -6.47 4.92 3.43
C ARG A 203 -7.69 5.35 4.26
N LEU A 204 -8.38 4.42 4.93
CA LEU A 204 -9.69 4.64 5.55
C LEU A 204 -10.72 5.26 4.59
N GLN A 205 -10.61 4.98 3.29
CA GLN A 205 -11.45 5.60 2.26
C GLN A 205 -12.94 5.37 2.53
N GLN A 206 -13.35 4.13 2.78
CA GLN A 206 -14.76 3.80 2.99
C GLN A 206 -15.34 4.47 4.24
N PRO A 207 -14.73 4.33 5.45
CA PRO A 207 -15.21 5.05 6.63
C PRO A 207 -15.28 6.56 6.44
N ARG A 208 -14.19 7.19 5.99
CA ARG A 208 -14.09 8.65 5.97
C ARG A 208 -14.90 9.33 4.87
N MET A 209 -15.14 8.65 3.75
CA MET A 209 -15.93 9.23 2.65
C MET A 209 -17.42 8.91 2.76
N ASN A 210 -17.79 7.77 3.36
CA ASN A 210 -19.16 7.25 3.27
C ASN A 210 -19.87 7.01 4.61
N TRP A 211 -19.15 6.84 5.72
CA TRP A 211 -19.76 6.56 7.04
C TRP A 211 -19.92 7.82 7.87
N GLY A 212 -19.06 8.82 7.66
CA GLY A 212 -19.07 10.09 8.37
C GLY A 212 -17.89 10.24 9.34
N THR A 213 -17.82 11.38 10.01
CA THR A 213 -16.83 11.69 11.05
C THR A 213 -17.55 11.84 12.38
N ASP A 214 -17.25 10.98 13.34
CA ASP A 214 -17.87 11.02 14.67
C ASP A 214 -17.05 11.88 15.63
N ASP A 215 -17.73 12.81 16.30
CA ASP A 215 -17.12 13.71 17.28
C ASP A 215 -16.59 12.90 18.48
N GLY A 216 -15.27 12.72 18.55
CA GLY A 216 -14.59 12.05 19.67
C GLY A 216 -13.87 10.75 19.31
N LEU A 217 -14.05 10.24 18.09
CA LEU A 217 -13.29 9.08 17.61
C LEU A 217 -11.81 9.44 17.47
N LYS A 218 -10.93 8.66 18.12
CA LYS A 218 -9.48 8.77 17.97
C LYS A 218 -8.96 7.84 16.89
N ILE A 219 -8.18 8.38 15.96
CA ILE A 219 -7.56 7.58 14.90
C ILE A 219 -6.07 7.43 15.15
N ILE A 220 -5.59 6.20 15.16
CA ILE A 220 -4.18 5.84 15.02
C ILE A 220 -4.00 5.34 13.59
N HIS A 221 -3.11 5.98 12.81
CA HIS A 221 -2.94 5.66 11.40
C HIS A 221 -1.50 5.24 11.11
N VAL A 222 -1.33 3.96 10.80
CA VAL A 222 -0.08 3.35 10.35
C VAL A 222 -0.08 3.27 8.83
N ASP A 223 0.78 4.03 8.18
CA ASP A 223 1.02 3.96 6.74
C ASP A 223 2.50 4.19 6.43
N ILE A 224 3.00 3.60 5.35
CA ILE A 224 4.38 3.80 4.91
C ILE A 224 4.56 5.15 4.20
N ASP A 225 3.46 5.75 3.74
CA ASP A 225 3.42 7.01 3.01
C ASP A 225 2.75 8.12 3.86
N PRO A 226 3.49 9.13 4.33
CA PRO A 226 2.94 10.20 5.17
C PRO A 226 1.85 11.01 4.44
N VAL A 227 1.87 11.05 3.10
CA VAL A 227 0.83 11.73 2.32
C VAL A 227 -0.50 11.01 2.45
N GLU A 228 -0.51 9.67 2.52
CA GLU A 228 -1.75 8.90 2.64
C GLU A 228 -2.43 9.05 4.00
N ILE A 229 -1.63 9.26 5.05
CA ILE A 229 -2.15 9.56 6.38
C ILE A 229 -3.01 10.82 6.32
N GLN A 230 -2.55 11.88 5.64
CA GLN A 230 -3.27 13.16 5.55
C GLN A 230 -4.33 13.23 4.44
N ARG A 231 -4.27 12.35 3.42
CA ARG A 231 -5.00 12.55 2.16
C ARG A 231 -6.51 12.69 2.31
N ILE A 232 -7.12 11.87 3.17
CA ILE A 232 -8.59 11.84 3.36
C ILE A 232 -8.98 12.49 4.69
N GLY A 233 -8.13 12.37 5.72
CA GLY A 233 -8.26 13.04 7.01
C GLY A 233 -7.05 12.70 7.87
N GLY A 234 -6.54 13.61 8.68
CA GLY A 234 -5.37 13.35 9.53
C GLY A 234 -5.61 12.26 10.59
N ALA A 235 -4.66 12.05 11.49
CA ALA A 235 -4.84 11.13 12.62
C ALA A 235 -4.48 11.82 13.95
N ASP A 236 -4.97 11.27 15.06
CA ASP A 236 -4.55 11.71 16.39
C ASP A 236 -3.15 11.19 16.73
N VAL A 237 -2.79 10.01 16.21
CA VAL A 237 -1.44 9.46 16.24
C VAL A 237 -1.09 8.96 14.85
N GLU A 238 -0.03 9.52 14.28
CA GLU A 238 0.48 9.20 12.95
C GLU A 238 1.73 8.34 13.12
N ILE A 239 1.78 7.18 12.47
CA ILE A 239 2.96 6.32 12.48
C ILE A 239 3.38 6.08 11.04
N VAL A 240 4.43 6.79 10.62
CA VAL A 240 5.03 6.62 9.30
C VAL A 240 6.00 5.44 9.36
N GLY A 241 5.58 4.29 8.83
CA GLY A 241 6.38 3.07 8.94
C GLY A 241 5.81 1.89 8.17
N ASP A 242 6.64 0.88 7.97
CA ASP A 242 6.19 -0.39 7.41
C ASP A 242 5.36 -1.15 8.47
N ALA A 243 4.17 -1.61 8.09
CA ALA A 243 3.29 -2.36 8.99
C ALA A 243 3.98 -3.61 9.57
N ARG A 244 4.93 -4.21 8.84
CA ARG A 244 5.71 -5.37 9.30
C ARG A 244 6.60 -5.08 10.51
N ASP A 245 6.94 -3.80 10.73
CA ASP A 245 7.73 -3.38 11.88
C ASP A 245 6.83 -2.77 12.96
N VAL A 246 5.85 -1.95 12.55
CA VAL A 246 4.97 -1.22 13.48
C VAL A 246 3.99 -2.15 14.21
N VAL A 247 3.33 -3.08 13.51
CA VAL A 247 2.27 -3.92 14.10
C VAL A 247 2.83 -4.86 15.17
N PRO A 248 3.96 -5.57 14.96
CA PRO A 248 4.59 -6.36 16.01
C PRO A 248 5.07 -5.52 17.20
N ALA A 249 5.54 -4.29 16.96
CA ALA A 249 5.93 -3.40 18.05
C ALA A 249 4.74 -2.98 18.92
N LEU A 250 3.59 -2.65 18.29
CA LEU A 250 2.34 -2.38 19.01
C LEU A 250 1.87 -3.61 19.82
N GLU A 251 1.95 -4.80 19.22
CA GLU A 251 1.57 -6.07 19.87
C GLU A 251 2.42 -6.31 21.13
N ALA A 252 3.75 -6.26 20.98
CA ALA A 252 4.69 -6.50 22.07
C ALA A 252 4.48 -5.51 23.22
N ALA A 253 4.28 -4.23 22.91
CA ALA A 253 4.05 -3.20 23.91
C ALA A 253 2.69 -3.33 24.62
N LEU A 254 1.63 -3.71 23.89
CA LEU A 254 0.30 -3.91 24.48
C LEU A 254 0.21 -5.15 25.37
N GLY A 255 0.93 -6.23 25.03
CA GLY A 255 0.94 -7.47 25.82
C GLY A 255 1.35 -7.27 27.28
N GLY A 256 2.11 -6.21 27.59
CA GLY A 256 2.51 -5.85 28.96
C GLY A 256 1.60 -4.84 29.67
N LEU A 257 0.67 -4.18 28.96
CA LEU A 257 -0.04 -2.99 29.47
C LEU A 257 -1.57 -3.08 29.39
N ALA A 258 -2.11 -3.85 28.46
CA ALA A 258 -3.55 -3.91 28.24
C ALA A 258 -4.26 -4.65 29.39
N PRO A 259 -5.34 -4.09 29.97
CA PRO A 259 -6.15 -4.83 30.93
C PRO A 259 -6.78 -6.05 30.24
N LYS A 260 -6.97 -7.14 30.99
CA LYS A 260 -7.70 -8.31 30.47
C LYS A 260 -9.14 -7.90 30.12
N ARG A 261 -9.49 -8.02 28.84
CA ARG A 261 -10.84 -7.73 28.33
C ARG A 261 -11.66 -9.01 28.27
N GLN A 262 -12.96 -8.89 28.53
CA GLN A 262 -13.89 -10.00 28.37
C GLN A 262 -14.05 -10.33 26.87
N SER A 263 -14.22 -11.62 26.57
CA SER A 263 -14.41 -12.06 25.20
C SER A 263 -15.69 -11.45 24.62
N ARG A 264 -15.60 -10.87 23.42
CA ARG A 264 -16.76 -10.35 22.67
C ARG A 264 -17.33 -11.36 21.67
N LYS A 265 -16.98 -12.65 21.82
CA LYS A 265 -17.30 -13.68 20.82
C LYS A 265 -18.80 -13.79 20.53
N ASP A 266 -19.64 -13.82 21.56
CA ASP A 266 -21.08 -13.97 21.38
C ASP A 266 -21.68 -12.76 20.68
N GLU A 267 -21.33 -11.55 21.14
CA GLU A 267 -21.73 -10.28 20.54
C GLU A 267 -21.37 -10.20 19.06
N MET A 268 -20.11 -10.49 18.72
CA MET A 268 -19.62 -10.40 17.33
C MET A 268 -20.22 -11.49 16.44
N THR A 269 -20.46 -12.68 16.97
CA THR A 269 -21.07 -13.79 16.22
C THR A 269 -22.53 -13.47 15.87
N VAL A 270 -23.29 -12.92 16.83
CA VAL A 270 -24.67 -12.47 16.59
C VAL A 270 -24.70 -11.39 15.52
N LEU A 271 -23.87 -10.35 15.66
CA LEU A 271 -23.79 -9.26 14.69
C LEU A 271 -23.43 -9.77 13.29
N ASN A 272 -22.48 -10.70 13.18
CA ASN A 272 -22.07 -11.23 11.89
C ASN A 272 -23.19 -12.05 11.23
N ASN A 273 -23.95 -12.83 12.01
CA ASN A 273 -25.09 -13.58 11.52
C ASN A 273 -26.24 -12.67 11.05
N GLU A 274 -26.55 -11.60 11.79
CA GLU A 274 -27.59 -10.62 11.39
C GLU A 274 -27.29 -9.95 10.05
N VAL A 275 -26.01 -9.68 9.78
CA VAL A 275 -25.57 -8.99 8.56
C VAL A 275 -25.54 -9.93 7.34
N HIS A 276 -25.51 -11.23 7.56
CA HIS A 276 -25.48 -12.26 6.52
C HIS A 276 -26.84 -12.94 6.27
N ALA A 277 -27.84 -12.68 7.12
CA ALA A 277 -29.23 -13.12 6.94
C ALA A 277 -29.98 -12.24 5.93
#